data_AF-A0A1J9Q9G0-F1
#
_entry.id   AF-A0A1J9Q9G0-F1
#
_cell.length_a   1.000
_cell.length_b   1.000
_cell.length_c   1.000
_cell.angle_alpha   90.00
_cell.angle_beta   90.00
_cell.angle_gamma   90.00
#
_symmetry.space_group_name_H-M   'P 1'
#
loop_
_entity.id
_entity.type
_entity.pdbx_description
1 polymer ?
#
loop_
_entity_poly.entity_id
_entity_poly.type
_entity_poly.pdbx_seq_one_letter_code
_entity_poly.pdbx_strand_id
1 'polypeptide(L)'
;GSSRTGSGTPRGFGGGGYYAGGASVPYTAGKASRTGLLPFAFLPLAALAFFPGLWLWGAHVYHIGHYNYRNTSEPNANATQIPIECLCQQYGVCGCEKNDNATYIDELLKEKDEHGMPTNTTTVRVVPKDDESTTIYVNGSLANGTTNPDPSIPENSGVPIFPSTLSRLGGYWLMASWVVAAITLI
;
A
#
# COMPACT_ATOMS: atom_id res chain seq x y z
N GLY A 1 -4.83 -10.14 -3.71
CA GLY A 1 -5.80 -10.91 -2.93
C GLY A 1 -7.09 -10.14 -2.85
N SER A 2 -8.21 -10.82 -2.96
CA SER A 2 -9.55 -10.24 -2.78
C SER A 2 -10.28 -10.99 -1.67
N SER A 3 -11.15 -10.30 -0.94
CA SER A 3 -12.09 -10.88 0.02
C SER A 3 -13.45 -10.19 -0.14
N ARG A 4 -14.53 -10.77 0.38
CA ARG A 4 -15.88 -10.23 0.14
C ARG A 4 -16.03 -8.77 0.59
N THR A 5 -15.54 -8.44 1.78
CA THR A 5 -15.65 -7.09 2.36
C THR A 5 -14.41 -6.23 2.13
N GLY A 6 -13.31 -6.83 1.67
CA GLY A 6 -12.00 -6.21 1.76
C GLY A 6 -11.51 -6.12 3.20
N SER A 7 -10.21 -5.91 3.38
CA SER A 7 -9.57 -5.75 4.68
C SER A 7 -8.28 -4.95 4.53
N GLY A 8 -7.76 -4.42 5.64
CA GLY A 8 -6.46 -3.75 5.68
C GLY A 8 -6.51 -2.29 5.23
N THR A 9 -5.49 -1.85 4.49
CA THR A 9 -5.37 -0.46 4.03
C THR A 9 -6.54 -0.14 3.08
N PRO A 10 -7.29 0.97 3.26
CA PRO A 10 -8.35 1.35 2.34
C PRO A 10 -7.80 1.99 1.06
N ARG A 11 -8.61 1.97 -0.01
CA ARG A 11 -8.35 2.74 -1.23
C ARG A 11 -8.81 4.18 -1.02
N GLY A 12 -7.90 5.13 -1.21
CA GLY A 12 -8.17 6.56 -1.02
C GLY A 12 -8.06 7.39 -2.29
N PHE A 13 -7.53 6.84 -3.38
CA PHE A 13 -7.14 7.60 -4.56
C PHE A 13 -7.99 7.26 -5.80
N GLY A 14 -8.10 8.20 -6.73
CA GLY A 14 -8.99 8.19 -7.89
C GLY A 14 -10.45 7.94 -7.49
N GLY A 15 -10.96 8.69 -6.51
CA GLY A 15 -12.33 8.51 -6.00
C GLY A 15 -12.55 7.19 -5.24
N GLY A 16 -11.49 6.60 -4.65
CA GLY A 16 -11.56 5.34 -3.91
C GLY A 16 -11.37 4.08 -4.77
N GLY A 17 -10.97 4.25 -6.04
CA GLY A 17 -10.69 3.15 -6.96
C GLY A 17 -9.30 2.53 -6.80
N TYR A 18 -8.35 3.26 -6.22
CA TYR A 18 -6.93 2.89 -6.22
C TYR A 18 -6.24 3.06 -4.86
N TYR A 19 -5.24 2.23 -4.61
CA TYR A 19 -4.25 2.44 -3.55
C TYR A 19 -3.26 3.52 -3.94
N ALA A 20 -2.45 3.97 -2.98
CA ALA A 20 -1.39 4.96 -3.21
C ALA A 20 -0.41 4.58 -4.32
N GLY A 21 -0.20 3.29 -4.59
CA GLY A 21 0.65 2.81 -5.68
C GLY A 21 -0.05 2.65 -7.03
N GLY A 22 -1.34 2.95 -7.13
CA GLY A 22 -2.10 2.92 -8.38
C GLY A 22 -2.84 1.62 -8.65
N ALA A 23 -2.59 0.54 -7.89
CA ALA A 23 -3.33 -0.71 -8.04
C ALA A 23 -4.75 -0.59 -7.51
N SER A 24 -5.69 -1.28 -8.16
CA SER A 24 -7.03 -1.53 -7.63
C SER A 24 -7.10 -2.80 -6.78
N VAL A 25 -6.18 -3.75 -7.04
CA VAL A 25 -6.11 -5.05 -6.37
C VAL A 25 -4.69 -5.26 -5.82
N PRO A 26 -4.55 -5.56 -4.52
CA PRO A 26 -3.24 -5.79 -3.93
C PRO A 26 -2.65 -7.14 -4.37
N TYR A 27 -1.33 -7.26 -4.43
CA TYR A 27 -0.61 -8.49 -4.77
C TYR A 27 0.66 -8.63 -3.92
N THR A 28 1.38 -9.74 -4.02
CA THR A 28 2.62 -9.94 -3.25
C THR A 28 3.76 -9.13 -3.85
N ALA A 29 4.51 -8.38 -3.02
CA ALA A 29 5.68 -7.65 -3.47
C ALA A 29 6.70 -8.57 -4.18
N GLY A 30 7.36 -8.05 -5.23
CA GLY A 30 8.30 -8.80 -6.06
C GLY A 30 7.65 -9.66 -7.15
N LYS A 31 6.31 -9.74 -7.20
CA LYS A 31 5.58 -10.38 -8.32
C LYS A 31 5.21 -9.36 -9.41
N ALA A 32 4.83 -9.88 -10.56
CA ALA A 32 4.18 -9.08 -11.60
C ALA A 32 2.83 -8.57 -11.07
N SER A 33 2.51 -7.33 -11.39
CA SER A 33 1.19 -6.75 -11.16
C SER A 33 0.13 -7.43 -12.04
N ARG A 34 -1.15 -7.07 -11.86
CA ARG A 34 -2.23 -7.67 -12.65
C ARG A 34 -2.21 -7.22 -14.12
N THR A 35 -1.68 -6.03 -14.39
CA THR A 35 -1.45 -5.56 -15.76
C THR A 35 -0.13 -6.03 -16.36
N GLY A 36 0.67 -6.82 -15.61
CA GLY A 36 1.95 -7.36 -16.08
C GLY A 36 3.15 -6.47 -15.78
N LEU A 37 3.02 -5.47 -14.91
CA LEU A 37 4.13 -4.62 -14.49
C LEU A 37 5.10 -5.45 -13.62
N LEU A 38 6.33 -5.58 -14.09
CA LEU A 38 7.39 -6.28 -13.37
C LEU A 38 8.22 -5.28 -12.54
N PRO A 39 8.77 -5.71 -11.39
CA PRO A 39 9.74 -4.91 -10.69
C PRO A 39 11.00 -4.80 -11.55
N PHE A 40 11.48 -3.59 -11.81
CA PHE A 40 12.70 -3.38 -12.61
C PHE A 40 13.96 -3.31 -11.75
N ALA A 41 13.80 -2.98 -10.46
CA ALA A 41 14.90 -2.87 -9.53
C ALA A 41 14.50 -3.33 -8.12
N PHE A 42 15.51 -3.60 -7.31
CA PHE A 42 15.37 -3.88 -5.89
C PHE A 42 16.31 -2.95 -5.12
N LEU A 43 15.73 -2.17 -4.21
CA LEU A 43 16.47 -1.25 -3.35
C LEU A 43 16.74 -1.94 -2.01
N PRO A 44 18.00 -2.17 -1.64
CA PRO A 44 18.35 -2.65 -0.31
C PRO A 44 18.02 -1.58 0.73
N LEU A 45 17.89 -1.97 2.00
CA LEU A 45 17.54 -1.09 3.12
C LEU A 45 18.34 0.23 3.14
N ALA A 46 19.64 0.17 2.86
CA ALA A 46 20.51 1.36 2.85
C ALA A 46 20.08 2.43 1.83
N ALA A 47 19.52 2.01 0.70
CA ALA A 47 19.06 2.91 -0.35
C ALA A 47 17.68 3.55 -0.02
N LEU A 48 17.00 3.10 1.04
CA LEU A 48 15.66 3.57 1.42
C LEU A 48 15.69 4.61 2.56
N ALA A 49 16.86 5.12 2.92
CA ALA A 49 17.03 6.09 4.00
C ALA A 49 16.24 7.41 3.80
N PHE A 50 15.89 7.74 2.55
CA PHE A 50 15.08 8.92 2.21
C PHE A 50 13.58 8.74 2.51
N PHE A 51 13.13 7.49 2.69
CA PHE A 51 11.72 7.18 2.91
C PHE A 51 11.46 6.89 4.39
N PRO A 52 10.54 7.61 5.05
CA PRO A 52 10.17 7.30 6.44
C PRO A 52 9.46 5.94 6.47
N GLY A 53 10.08 4.93 7.06
CA GLY A 53 9.49 3.61 7.20
C GLY A 53 10.48 2.52 7.58
N LEU A 54 9.96 1.41 8.11
CA LEU A 54 10.76 0.24 8.49
C LEU A 54 10.90 -0.71 7.29
N TRP A 55 11.86 -0.44 6.41
CA TRP A 55 12.11 -1.24 5.21
C TRP A 55 13.15 -2.34 5.45
N LEU A 56 13.01 -3.10 6.55
CA LEU A 56 14.02 -4.04 7.08
C LEU A 56 14.66 -4.95 6.01
N TRP A 57 13.86 -5.36 5.03
CA TRP A 57 14.24 -6.31 4.00
C TRP A 57 14.43 -5.66 2.63
N GLY A 58 14.43 -4.33 2.51
CA GLY A 58 14.45 -3.64 1.23
C GLY A 58 13.08 -3.56 0.54
N ALA A 59 13.08 -3.02 -0.68
CA ALA A 59 11.87 -2.77 -1.46
C ALA A 59 12.06 -3.05 -2.95
N HIS A 60 11.02 -3.57 -3.58
CA HIS A 60 10.92 -3.69 -5.02
C HIS A 60 10.42 -2.37 -5.63
N VAL A 61 11.04 -1.95 -6.73
CA VAL A 61 10.69 -0.73 -7.45
C VAL A 61 9.91 -1.07 -8.71
N TYR A 62 8.80 -0.38 -8.89
CA TYR A 62 7.87 -0.53 -10.01
C TYR A 62 7.63 0.82 -10.67
N HIS A 63 7.82 0.90 -11.98
CA HIS A 63 7.56 2.11 -12.72
C HIS A 63 6.07 2.23 -13.05
N ILE A 64 5.36 3.17 -12.43
CA ILE A 64 3.89 3.25 -12.52
C ILE A 64 3.39 4.34 -13.47
N GLY A 65 4.25 5.27 -13.89
CA GLY A 65 3.88 6.32 -14.84
C GLY A 65 4.79 7.55 -14.80
N HIS A 66 4.30 8.64 -15.38
CA HIS A 66 5.02 9.90 -15.45
C HIS A 66 4.15 11.07 -14.97
N TYR A 67 4.78 12.01 -14.28
CA TYR A 67 4.19 13.31 -13.94
C TYR A 67 4.77 14.37 -14.88
N ASN A 68 3.90 15.11 -15.56
CA ASN A 68 4.32 16.25 -16.38
C ASN A 68 4.43 17.47 -15.47
N TYR A 69 5.64 17.78 -15.02
CA TYR A 69 5.91 18.98 -14.24
C TYR A 69 6.10 20.18 -15.18
N ARG A 70 5.39 21.26 -14.91
CA ARG A 70 5.59 22.56 -15.56
C ARG A 70 5.68 23.62 -14.48
N ASN A 71 6.78 24.36 -14.47
CA ASN A 71 6.98 25.45 -13.54
C ASN A 71 5.85 26.48 -13.70
N THR A 72 5.06 26.69 -12.65
CA THR A 72 3.91 27.60 -12.69
C THR A 72 4.32 29.06 -12.61
N SER A 73 5.50 29.35 -12.08
CA SER A 73 6.05 30.71 -11.96
C SER A 73 6.53 31.28 -13.30
N GLU A 74 6.74 30.42 -14.30
CA GLU A 74 7.22 30.78 -15.63
C GLU A 74 6.18 30.41 -16.71
N PRO A 75 5.57 31.40 -17.40
CA PRO A 75 4.49 31.13 -18.36
C PRO A 75 4.93 30.35 -19.60
N ASN A 76 6.23 30.39 -19.94
CA ASN A 76 6.82 29.69 -21.09
C ASN A 76 7.73 28.51 -20.70
N ALA A 77 7.64 28.02 -19.45
CA ALA A 77 8.44 26.87 -19.04
C ALA A 77 8.02 25.60 -19.80
N ASN A 78 9.03 24.86 -20.25
CA ASN A 78 8.82 23.55 -20.87
C ASN A 78 8.30 22.54 -19.83
N ALA A 79 7.39 21.67 -20.26
CA ALA A 79 6.98 20.54 -19.45
C ALA A 79 8.12 19.51 -19.39
N THR A 80 8.47 19.08 -18.19
CA THR A 80 9.46 18.03 -17.92
C THR A 80 8.74 16.79 -17.43
N GLN A 81 9.16 15.62 -17.93
CA GLN A 81 8.56 14.36 -17.54
C GLN A 81 9.34 13.76 -16.38
N ILE A 82 8.69 13.66 -15.23
CA ILE A 82 9.27 13.10 -14.02
C ILE A 82 8.74 11.67 -13.86
N PRO A 83 9.59 10.64 -13.77
CA PRO A 83 9.14 9.28 -13.54
C PRO A 83 8.59 9.10 -12.12
N ILE A 84 7.50 8.36 -12.02
CA ILE A 84 6.86 7.96 -10.76
C ILE A 84 7.19 6.49 -10.50
N GLU A 85 7.97 6.27 -9.46
CA GLU A 85 8.47 4.96 -9.04
C GLU A 85 7.80 4.53 -7.74
N CYS A 86 7.09 3.41 -7.79
CA CYS A 86 6.36 2.87 -6.66
C CYS A 86 7.21 1.80 -5.95
N LEU A 87 7.27 1.88 -4.63
CA LEU A 87 8.08 1.04 -3.76
C LEU A 87 7.21 0.11 -2.93
N CYS A 88 7.54 -1.17 -2.94
CA CYS A 88 6.88 -2.19 -2.13
C CYS A 88 7.88 -2.99 -1.30
N GLN A 89 7.65 -3.06 0.01
CA GLN A 89 8.52 -3.75 0.95
C GLN A 89 8.59 -5.25 0.63
N GLN A 90 9.80 -5.82 0.67
CA GLN A 90 9.97 -7.25 0.50
C GLN A 90 9.16 -8.04 1.53
N TYR A 91 8.52 -9.12 1.08
CA TYR A 91 7.58 -9.96 1.85
C TYR A 91 6.25 -9.28 2.26
N GLY A 92 6.02 -8.04 1.83
CA GLY A 92 4.78 -7.31 2.08
C GLY A 92 3.72 -7.48 1.00
N VAL A 93 2.58 -6.84 1.24
CA VAL A 93 1.53 -6.64 0.24
C VAL A 93 1.84 -5.37 -0.55
N CYS A 94 1.75 -5.48 -1.88
CA CYS A 94 2.08 -4.42 -2.82
C CYS A 94 0.83 -3.94 -3.57
N GLY A 95 0.74 -2.63 -3.72
CA GLY A 95 -0.31 -1.93 -4.46
C GLY A 95 0.21 -1.11 -5.64
N CYS A 96 1.39 -1.43 -6.18
CA CYS A 96 1.95 -0.73 -7.34
C CYS A 96 1.34 -1.22 -8.66
N GLU A 97 0.78 -0.34 -9.46
CA GLU A 97 0.25 -0.70 -10.77
C GLU A 97 0.38 0.50 -11.70
N LYS A 98 0.58 0.23 -12.99
CA LYS A 98 0.61 1.30 -13.97
C LYS A 98 -0.74 2.00 -13.98
N ASN A 99 -0.75 3.31 -13.75
CA ASN A 99 -1.98 4.09 -13.71
C ASN A 99 -1.76 5.49 -14.29
N ASP A 100 -2.19 5.66 -15.53
CA ASP A 100 -2.10 6.93 -16.27
C ASP A 100 -3.34 7.82 -16.05
N ASN A 101 -4.24 7.49 -15.11
CA ASN A 101 -5.41 8.33 -14.83
C ASN A 101 -5.00 9.66 -14.18
N ALA A 102 -5.35 10.77 -14.84
CA ALA A 102 -5.05 12.11 -14.35
C ALA A 102 -5.62 12.38 -12.95
N THR A 103 -6.84 11.93 -12.65
CA THR A 103 -7.46 12.11 -11.33
C THR A 103 -6.68 11.41 -10.21
N TYR A 104 -6.17 10.20 -10.48
CA TYR A 104 -5.36 9.47 -9.51
C TYR A 104 -4.03 10.20 -9.25
N ILE A 105 -3.34 10.63 -10.32
CA ILE A 105 -2.05 11.32 -10.20
C ILE A 105 -2.23 12.67 -9.49
N ASP A 106 -3.30 13.42 -9.78
CA ASP A 106 -3.55 14.71 -9.13
C ASP A 106 -3.92 14.56 -7.65
N GLU A 107 -4.68 13.53 -7.27
CA GLU A 107 -4.95 13.22 -5.86
C GLU A 107 -3.69 12.73 -5.12
N LEU A 108 -2.85 11.93 -5.78
CA LEU A 108 -1.60 11.43 -5.22
C LEU A 108 -0.60 12.57 -4.98
N LEU A 109 -0.50 13.51 -5.93
CA LEU A 109 0.43 14.63 -5.93
C LEU A 109 -0.27 15.95 -5.61
N LYS A 110 -1.30 15.90 -4.77
CA LYS A 110 -2.14 17.07 -4.43
C LYS A 110 -1.36 18.18 -3.72
N GLU A 111 -0.43 17.80 -2.85
CA GLU A 111 0.42 18.74 -2.14
C GLU A 111 1.58 19.18 -3.04
N LYS A 112 1.55 20.44 -3.48
CA LYS A 112 2.52 21.05 -4.39
C LYS A 112 3.12 22.30 -3.73
N ASP A 113 4.36 22.62 -4.10
CA ASP A 113 5.03 23.86 -3.71
C ASP A 113 4.56 25.06 -4.55
N GLU A 114 5.15 26.23 -4.30
CA GLU A 114 4.84 27.47 -5.04
C GLU A 114 5.11 27.39 -6.56
N HIS A 115 5.96 26.44 -6.99
CA HIS A 115 6.35 26.24 -8.39
C HIS A 115 5.58 25.11 -9.07
N GLY A 116 4.67 24.43 -8.35
CA GLY A 116 3.86 23.31 -8.86
C GLY A 116 4.54 21.94 -8.74
N MET A 117 5.65 21.85 -8.01
CA MET A 117 6.41 20.64 -7.75
C MET A 117 5.79 19.86 -6.56
N PRO A 118 5.64 18.53 -6.64
CA PRO A 118 5.09 17.75 -5.53
C PRO A 118 5.95 17.86 -4.26
N THR A 119 5.30 17.96 -3.10
CA THR A 119 5.97 18.06 -1.81
C THR A 119 6.17 16.68 -1.17
N ASN A 120 7.18 16.56 -0.32
CA ASN A 120 7.50 15.33 0.41
C ASN A 120 6.45 15.01 1.49
N THR A 121 5.66 13.95 1.30
CA THR A 121 4.66 13.42 2.25
C THR A 121 5.04 12.02 2.74
N THR A 122 4.33 11.48 3.73
CA THR A 122 4.58 10.11 4.23
C THR A 122 4.42 9.03 3.16
N THR A 123 3.72 9.34 2.08
CA THR A 123 3.41 8.40 0.99
C THR A 123 4.18 8.73 -0.28
N VAL A 124 4.62 9.98 -0.47
CA VAL A 124 5.32 10.45 -1.68
C VAL A 124 6.62 11.14 -1.29
N ARG A 125 7.72 10.77 -1.93
CA ARG A 125 9.03 11.39 -1.75
C ARG A 125 9.62 11.78 -3.09
N VAL A 126 9.97 13.05 -3.23
CA VAL A 126 10.67 13.59 -4.38
C VAL A 126 12.17 13.54 -4.07
N VAL A 127 12.91 12.77 -4.87
CA VAL A 127 14.34 12.60 -4.70
C VAL A 127 15.06 13.14 -5.93
N PRO A 128 15.88 14.19 -5.78
CA PRO A 128 16.78 14.62 -6.85
C PRO A 128 17.89 13.56 -7.02
N LYS A 129 18.22 13.24 -8.26
CA LYS A 129 19.37 12.40 -8.62
C LYS A 129 20.58 13.27 -8.93
N ASP A 130 21.75 12.65 -8.87
CA ASP A 130 23.03 13.30 -9.19
C ASP A 130 23.11 13.79 -10.65
N ASP A 131 22.31 13.19 -11.54
CA ASP A 131 22.19 13.55 -12.96
C ASP A 131 21.23 14.74 -13.22
N GLU A 132 20.96 15.58 -12.21
CA GLU A 132 19.95 16.69 -12.22
C GLU A 132 18.50 16.26 -12.47
N SER A 133 18.25 14.99 -12.80
CA SER A 133 16.90 14.44 -12.95
C SER A 133 16.24 14.23 -11.59
N THR A 134 14.94 14.55 -11.49
CA THR A 134 14.16 14.25 -10.29
C THR A 134 13.37 12.97 -10.49
N THR A 135 13.17 12.18 -9.44
CA THR A 135 12.30 10.99 -9.45
C THR A 135 11.34 11.06 -8.27
N ILE A 136 10.08 10.74 -8.52
CA ILE A 136 9.04 10.71 -7.49
C ILE A 136 8.89 9.27 -7.03
N TYR A 137 9.26 9.00 -5.79
CA TYR A 137 9.04 7.73 -5.14
C TYR A 137 7.72 7.70 -4.37
N VAL A 138 6.98 6.61 -4.48
CA VAL A 138 5.68 6.46 -3.83
C VAL A 138 5.67 5.17 -3.00
N ASN A 139 5.16 5.24 -1.79
CA ASN A 139 4.98 4.05 -0.95
C ASN A 139 3.73 3.29 -1.38
N GLY A 140 3.93 2.20 -2.11
CA GLY A 140 2.89 1.26 -2.51
C GLY A 140 2.73 0.08 -1.55
N SER A 141 3.44 0.06 -0.42
CA SER A 141 3.32 -1.01 0.57
C SER A 141 2.02 -0.89 1.34
N LEU A 142 1.30 -1.98 1.42
CA LEU A 142 0.01 -2.08 2.11
C LEU A 142 0.16 -2.90 3.37
N ALA A 143 -0.75 -2.69 4.33
CA ALA A 143 -0.76 -3.48 5.56
C ALA A 143 -0.92 -4.98 5.22
N ASN A 144 -0.25 -5.84 6.00
CA ASN A 144 -0.38 -7.28 5.82
C ASN A 144 -1.84 -7.72 5.97
N GLY A 145 -2.30 -8.59 5.06
CA GLY A 145 -3.70 -8.99 4.99
C GLY A 145 -4.60 -7.98 4.28
N THR A 146 -4.04 -6.98 3.58
CA THR A 146 -4.86 -6.11 2.72
C THR A 146 -5.45 -6.90 1.57
N THR A 147 -6.78 -6.87 1.45
CA THR A 147 -7.52 -7.56 0.40
C THR A 147 -8.53 -6.62 -0.25
N ASN A 148 -8.69 -6.73 -1.57
CA ASN A 148 -9.70 -5.95 -2.29
C ASN A 148 -11.11 -6.51 -2.05
N PRO A 149 -12.14 -5.68 -1.78
CA PRO A 149 -13.53 -6.12 -1.77
C PRO A 149 -13.94 -6.70 -3.13
N ASP A 150 -14.44 -7.93 -3.13
CA ASP A 150 -14.96 -8.63 -4.30
C ASP A 150 -16.26 -9.37 -3.91
N PRO A 151 -17.44 -8.81 -4.28
CA PRO A 151 -18.73 -9.36 -3.89
C PRO A 151 -19.04 -10.70 -4.56
N SER A 152 -18.25 -11.11 -5.57
CA SER A 152 -18.40 -12.42 -6.22
C SER A 152 -17.84 -13.58 -5.38
N ILE A 153 -17.06 -13.29 -4.34
CA ILE A 153 -16.52 -14.31 -3.44
C ILE A 153 -17.64 -14.78 -2.50
N PRO A 154 -18.06 -16.06 -2.59
CA PRO A 154 -19.11 -16.59 -1.74
C PRO A 154 -18.68 -16.56 -0.27
N GLU A 155 -19.61 -16.20 0.62
CA GLU A 155 -19.39 -16.40 2.05
C GLU A 155 -19.22 -17.89 2.32
N ASN A 156 -18.01 -18.30 2.69
CA ASN A 156 -17.88 -19.57 3.37
C ASN A 156 -18.60 -19.40 4.71
N SER A 157 -19.82 -19.92 4.77
CA SER A 157 -20.64 -20.01 5.98
C SER A 157 -19.91 -20.92 6.96
N GLY A 158 -18.98 -20.35 7.72
CA GLY A 158 -18.02 -21.10 8.52
C GLY A 158 -17.65 -20.30 9.75
N VAL A 159 -18.63 -20.20 10.65
CA VAL A 159 -18.63 -19.82 12.07
C VAL A 159 -19.76 -18.81 12.28
N PRO A 160 -20.86 -19.18 12.98
CA PRO A 160 -21.85 -18.19 13.38
C PRO A 160 -21.16 -17.13 14.21
N ILE A 161 -21.29 -15.87 13.78
CA ILE A 161 -20.94 -14.70 14.57
C ILE A 161 -21.88 -14.72 15.77
N PHE A 162 -21.45 -15.34 16.86
CA PHE A 162 -22.06 -15.10 18.15
C PHE A 162 -21.82 -13.62 18.48
N PRO A 163 -22.86 -12.85 18.82
CA PRO A 163 -22.66 -11.47 19.26
C PRO A 163 -21.67 -11.47 20.44
N SER A 164 -20.76 -10.50 20.41
CA SER A 164 -19.65 -10.27 21.35
C SER A 164 -20.07 -10.09 22.83
N THR A 165 -21.36 -10.24 23.14
CA THR A 165 -21.92 -10.25 24.48
C THR A 165 -21.83 -11.60 25.19
N LEU A 166 -21.51 -12.72 24.50
CA LEU A 166 -21.39 -14.05 25.12
C LEU A 166 -19.93 -14.50 25.38
N SER A 167 -18.92 -13.71 25.04
CA SER A 167 -17.50 -14.06 25.29
C SER A 167 -17.04 -13.87 26.74
N ARG A 168 -17.87 -13.28 27.62
CA ARG A 168 -17.53 -13.08 29.04
C ARG A 168 -18.00 -14.20 29.98
N LEU A 169 -18.79 -15.17 29.50
CA LEU A 169 -19.28 -16.29 30.32
C LEU A 169 -18.49 -17.60 30.15
N GLY A 170 -17.60 -17.70 29.15
CA GLY A 170 -16.85 -18.91 28.84
C GLY A 170 -15.57 -19.14 29.65
N GLY A 171 -15.04 -18.13 30.34
CA GLY A 171 -13.76 -18.23 31.05
C GLY A 171 -13.79 -19.05 32.33
N TYR A 172 -14.95 -19.11 33.02
CA TYR A 172 -15.07 -19.82 34.30
C TYR A 172 -15.17 -21.34 34.16
N TRP A 173 -15.71 -21.84 33.05
CA TRP A 173 -15.87 -23.27 32.82
C TRP A 173 -14.54 -23.99 32.57
N LEU A 174 -13.59 -23.30 31.91
CA LEU A 174 -12.23 -23.84 31.69
C LEU A 174 -11.45 -23.96 33.01
N MET A 175 -11.61 -23.00 33.94
CA MET A 175 -11.00 -23.09 35.27
C MET A 175 -11.65 -24.18 36.13
N ALA A 176 -12.97 -24.32 36.07
CA ALA A 176 -13.68 -25.37 36.81
C ALA A 176 -13.29 -26.78 36.35
N SER A 177 -13.14 -27.00 35.03
CA SER A 177 -12.72 -28.30 34.50
C SER A 177 -11.30 -28.66 34.94
N TRP A 178 -10.40 -27.69 35.03
CA TRP A 178 -9.02 -27.89 35.46
C TRP A 178 -8.92 -28.28 36.93
N VAL A 179 -9.69 -27.62 37.79
CA VAL A 179 -9.71 -27.92 39.24
C VAL A 179 -10.30 -29.31 39.50
N VAL A 180 -11.37 -29.70 38.81
CA VAL A 180 -11.95 -31.04 38.95
C VAL A 180 -10.97 -32.12 38.49
N ALA A 181 -10.29 -31.93 37.35
CA ALA A 181 -9.28 -32.87 36.86
C ALA A 181 -8.12 -33.05 37.84
N ALA A 182 -7.66 -31.96 38.47
CA ALA A 182 -6.60 -32.00 39.47
C ALA A 182 -7.02 -32.74 40.77
N ILE A 183 -8.28 -32.61 41.18
CA ILE A 183 -8.80 -33.29 42.38
C ILE A 183 -8.99 -34.79 42.13
N THR A 184 -9.34 -35.21 40.90
CA THR A 184 -9.54 -36.63 40.56
C THR A 184 -8.26 -37.42 40.30
N LEU A 185 -7.09 -36.76 40.29
CA LEU A 185 -5.78 -37.37 40.05
C LEU A 185 -4.94 -37.54 41.34
N ILE A 186 -5.55 -37.38 42.51
CA ILE A 186 -5.03 -37.72 43.85
C ILE A 186 -5.97 -38.76 44.47
#